data_AF-A0A916I4T0-F1
#
_entry.id   AF-A0A916I4T0-F1
#
_cell.length_a   1.000
_cell.length_b   1.000
_cell.length_c   1.000
_cell.angle_alpha   90.00
_cell.angle_beta   90.00
_cell.angle_gamma   90.00
#
_symmetry.space_group_name_H-M   'P 1'
#
loop_
_entity.id
_entity.type
_entity.pdbx_description
1 polymer ?
#
loop_
_entity_poly.entity_id
_entity_poly.type
_entity_poly.pdbx_seq_one_letter_code
_entity_poly.pdbx_strand_id
1 'polypeptide(L)'
;AWPCPVIPFAVNVVQYPVPSGRRCLSLGKAIRRAVESFDAPLNVQIWGTGGMSHQLQGARAGLINREFDNAFLDQLVADPEGLAGKPHIDYVREAGSEGIELVMWLIARGAMADLAGGPPPRVAHRFYHVPASNTAVGHLILENPA
;
A
#
# COMPACT_ATOMS: atom_id res chain seq x y z
N ALA A 1 4.84 9.83 25.23
CA ALA A 1 4.02 8.66 24.86
C ALA A 1 3.43 8.89 23.48
N TRP A 2 3.17 7.83 22.70
CA TRP A 2 2.45 7.94 21.42
C TRP A 2 0.97 8.23 21.65
N PRO A 3 0.27 8.91 20.73
CA PRO A 3 -1.12 9.35 20.94
C PRO A 3 -2.16 8.23 20.80
N CYS A 4 -1.76 7.05 20.30
CA CYS A 4 -2.62 5.88 20.16
C CYS A 4 -1.82 4.57 20.32
N PRO A 5 -2.48 3.45 20.67
CA PRO A 5 -1.86 2.14 20.61
C PRO A 5 -1.61 1.70 19.16
N VAL A 6 -0.58 0.89 18.94
CA VAL A 6 -0.19 0.38 17.62
C VAL A 6 -0.07 -1.14 17.69
N ILE A 7 -0.67 -1.83 16.72
CA ILE A 7 -0.45 -3.26 16.48
C ILE A 7 0.46 -3.39 15.26
N PRO A 8 1.75 -3.76 15.43
CA PRO A 8 2.65 -3.97 14.30
C PRO A 8 2.24 -5.23 13.51
N PHE A 9 2.12 -5.10 12.19
CA PHE A 9 1.86 -6.22 11.29
C PHE A 9 3.01 -6.34 10.28
N ALA A 10 3.92 -7.29 10.52
CA ALA A 10 5.08 -7.48 9.65
C ALA A 10 4.74 -8.30 8.40
N VAL A 11 5.27 -7.90 7.24
CA VAL A 11 5.09 -8.60 5.97
C VAL A 11 6.47 -8.89 5.36
N ASN A 12 6.75 -10.15 5.01
CA ASN A 12 7.97 -10.48 4.28
C ASN A 12 7.91 -9.95 2.85
N VAL A 13 8.76 -8.96 2.55
CA VAL A 13 9.02 -8.45 1.20
C VAL A 13 10.51 -8.50 0.83
N VAL A 14 11.31 -9.20 1.64
CA VAL A 14 12.78 -9.28 1.49
C VAL A 14 13.18 -10.57 0.80
N GLN A 15 12.70 -11.71 1.29
CA GLN A 15 13.06 -13.02 0.75
C GLN A 15 11.95 -13.54 -0.15
N TYR A 16 12.28 -13.80 -1.42
CA TYR A 16 11.34 -14.41 -2.35
C TYR A 16 11.10 -15.90 -2.02
N PRO A 17 9.87 -16.41 -2.24
CA PRO A 17 8.70 -15.67 -2.76
C PRO A 17 8.02 -14.80 -1.68
N VAL A 18 7.66 -13.58 -2.09
CA VAL A 18 6.87 -12.63 -1.29
C VAL A 18 5.37 -12.82 -1.58
N PRO A 19 4.43 -12.41 -0.70
CA PRO A 19 3.00 -12.55 -0.99
C PRO A 19 2.61 -11.80 -2.27
N SER A 20 1.64 -12.34 -3.01
CA SER A 20 1.09 -11.67 -4.18
C SER A 20 0.24 -10.46 -3.79
N GLY A 21 0.09 -9.49 -4.71
CA GLY A 21 -0.82 -8.36 -4.52
C GLY A 21 -2.25 -8.81 -4.16
N ARG A 22 -2.77 -9.85 -4.84
CA ARG A 22 -4.05 -10.48 -4.50
C ARG A 22 -4.12 -10.99 -3.06
N ARG A 23 -3.05 -11.60 -2.55
CA ARG A 23 -3.00 -12.10 -1.17
C ARG A 23 -2.99 -10.93 -0.18
N CYS A 24 -2.25 -9.86 -0.46
CA CYS A 24 -2.23 -8.63 0.34
C CYS A 24 -3.61 -7.95 0.37
N LEU A 25 -4.27 -7.78 -0.78
CA LEU A 25 -5.62 -7.22 -0.84
C LEU A 25 -6.63 -8.07 -0.07
N SER A 26 -6.57 -9.40 -0.23
CA SER A 26 -7.44 -10.34 0.49
C SER A 26 -7.22 -10.29 2.01
N LEU A 27 -5.97 -10.11 2.45
CA LEU A 27 -5.64 -9.91 3.86
C LEU A 27 -6.27 -8.62 4.41
N GLY A 28 -6.19 -7.52 3.66
CA GLY A 28 -6.87 -6.26 4.03
C GLY A 28 -8.37 -6.44 4.24
N LYS A 29 -9.05 -7.15 3.33
CA LYS A 29 -10.47 -7.49 3.46
C LYS A 29 -10.77 -8.30 4.73
N ALA A 30 -9.87 -9.21 5.10
CA ALA A 30 -10.00 -9.99 6.33
C ALA A 30 -9.77 -9.14 7.59
N ILE A 31 -8.80 -8.23 7.56
CA ILE A 31 -8.53 -7.28 8.65
C ILE A 31 -9.77 -6.42 8.90
N ARG A 32 -10.42 -5.89 7.86
CA ARG A 32 -11.68 -5.14 8.01
C ARG A 32 -12.73 -5.92 8.80
N ARG A 33 -13.03 -7.15 8.37
CA ARG A 33 -14.03 -8.00 9.04
C ARG A 33 -13.66 -8.26 10.50
N ALA A 34 -12.37 -8.47 10.79
CA ALA A 34 -11.90 -8.66 12.16
C ALA A 34 -12.11 -7.40 13.01
N VAL A 35 -11.77 -6.22 12.48
CA VAL A 35 -11.99 -4.93 13.14
C VAL A 35 -13.48 -4.67 13.37
N GLU A 36 -14.34 -4.90 12.37
CA GLU A 36 -15.79 -4.70 12.47
C GLU A 36 -16.46 -5.68 13.45
N SER A 37 -15.88 -6.86 13.65
CA SER A 37 -16.38 -7.85 14.62
C SER A 37 -15.98 -7.56 16.07
N PHE A 38 -15.17 -6.52 16.31
CA PHE A 38 -14.72 -6.17 17.65
C PHE A 38 -15.79 -5.37 18.41
N ASP A 39 -16.09 -5.77 19.64
CA ASP A 39 -17.25 -5.25 20.40
C ASP A 39 -17.15 -3.75 20.77
N ALA A 40 -15.95 -3.18 20.77
CA ALA A 40 -15.74 -1.79 21.15
C ALA A 40 -15.79 -0.83 19.94
N PRO A 41 -16.46 0.33 20.05
CA PRO A 41 -16.58 1.31 18.97
C PRO A 41 -15.28 2.13 18.84
N LEU A 42 -14.22 1.50 18.33
CA LEU A 42 -12.91 2.13 18.15
C LEU A 42 -12.77 2.79 16.78
N ASN A 43 -12.12 3.95 16.74
CA ASN A 43 -11.60 4.51 15.50
C ASN A 43 -10.27 3.82 15.15
N VAL A 44 -10.32 2.84 14.26
CA VAL A 44 -9.15 2.06 13.83
C VAL A 44 -8.66 2.57 12.48
N GLN A 45 -7.34 2.81 12.39
CA GLN A 45 -6.67 3.18 11.15
C GLN A 45 -5.78 2.02 10.69
N ILE A 46 -5.71 1.80 9.37
CA ILE A 46 -4.83 0.80 8.75
C ILE A 46 -3.81 1.53 7.88
N TRP A 47 -2.53 1.37 8.18
CA TRP A 47 -1.44 2.03 7.47
C TRP A 47 -0.63 1.01 6.67
N GLY A 48 -0.53 1.21 5.37
CA GLY A 48 0.38 0.46 4.49
C GLY A 48 1.61 1.33 4.24
N THR A 49 2.76 0.91 4.76
CA THR A 49 3.99 1.70 4.72
C THR A 49 5.06 1.04 3.84
N GLY A 50 6.10 1.79 3.49
CA GLY A 50 7.08 1.44 2.47
C GLY A 50 6.79 2.14 1.14
N GLY A 51 7.76 2.20 0.27
CA GLY A 51 7.70 2.66 -1.10
C GLY A 51 8.28 4.07 -1.26
N MET A 52 8.19 4.64 -2.46
CA MET A 52 7.63 4.04 -3.69
C MET A 52 8.74 3.46 -4.57
N SER A 53 8.92 3.94 -5.80
CA SER A 53 10.04 3.50 -6.61
C SER A 53 11.38 3.81 -5.95
N HIS A 54 12.22 2.79 -5.84
CA HIS A 54 13.61 2.87 -5.40
C HIS A 54 14.35 1.56 -5.66
N GLN A 55 15.67 1.69 -5.78
CA GLN A 55 16.58 0.56 -5.78
C GLN A 55 17.83 0.87 -4.95
N LEU A 56 18.15 0.00 -3.99
CA LEU A 56 19.26 0.19 -3.05
C LEU A 56 20.54 -0.56 -3.44
N GLN A 57 20.45 -1.49 -4.40
CA GLN A 57 21.53 -2.42 -4.70
C GLN A 57 21.94 -2.46 -6.17
N GLY A 58 23.21 -2.82 -6.38
CA GLY A 58 23.80 -3.07 -7.69
C GLY A 58 23.95 -1.81 -8.56
N ALA A 59 24.31 -2.02 -9.83
CA ALA A 59 24.57 -0.93 -10.79
C ALA A 59 23.33 -0.07 -11.13
N ARG A 60 22.13 -0.53 -10.76
CA ARG A 60 20.85 0.17 -10.96
C ARG A 60 20.33 0.84 -9.68
N ALA A 61 21.15 0.93 -8.63
CA ALA A 61 20.82 1.68 -7.43
C ALA A 61 20.56 3.17 -7.73
N GLY A 62 19.61 3.77 -7.02
CA GLY A 62 19.15 5.14 -7.23
C GLY A 62 18.04 5.30 -8.29
N LEU A 63 17.51 4.19 -8.82
CA LEU A 63 16.37 4.24 -9.74
C LEU A 63 15.15 4.89 -9.08
N ILE A 64 14.52 5.82 -9.80
CA ILE A 64 13.21 6.40 -9.50
C ILE A 64 12.37 6.37 -10.77
N ASN A 65 11.08 6.07 -10.65
CA ASN A 65 10.11 6.05 -11.74
C ASN A 65 8.82 6.76 -11.33
N ARG A 66 8.77 8.07 -11.59
CA ARG A 66 7.66 8.95 -11.18
C ARG A 66 6.36 8.59 -11.88
N GLU A 67 6.45 8.17 -13.13
CA GLU A 67 5.32 7.78 -13.96
C GLU A 67 4.66 6.53 -13.38
N PHE A 68 5.45 5.50 -13.06
CA PHE A 68 4.96 4.30 -12.40
C PHE A 68 4.33 4.63 -11.05
N ASP A 69 4.99 5.44 -10.23
CA ASP A 69 4.55 5.78 -8.88
C ASP A 69 3.20 6.50 -8.87
N ASN A 70 3.01 7.48 -9.76
CA ASN A 70 1.74 8.20 -9.84
C ASN A 70 0.63 7.31 -10.42
N ALA A 71 0.94 6.47 -11.41
CA ALA A 71 0.00 5.48 -11.93
C ALA A 71 -0.38 4.44 -10.86
N PHE A 72 0.56 4.03 -10.00
CA PHE A 72 0.29 3.14 -8.88
C PHE A 72 -0.70 3.79 -7.89
N LEU A 73 -0.46 5.05 -7.50
CA LEU A 73 -1.37 5.78 -6.60
C LEU A 73 -2.76 5.97 -7.22
N ASP A 74 -2.84 6.29 -8.52
CA ASP A 74 -4.11 6.42 -9.24
C ASP A 74 -4.88 5.09 -9.26
N GLN A 75 -4.19 4.01 -9.64
CA GLN A 75 -4.80 2.68 -9.73
C GLN A 75 -5.16 2.13 -8.35
N LEU A 76 -4.39 2.42 -7.30
CA LEU A 76 -4.69 2.00 -5.93
C LEU A 76 -6.03 2.56 -5.46
N VAL A 77 -6.39 3.78 -5.87
CA VAL A 77 -7.68 4.40 -5.55
C VAL A 77 -8.78 3.82 -6.44
N ALA A 78 -8.58 3.87 -7.76
CA ALA A 78 -9.63 3.63 -8.75
C ALA A 78 -9.91 2.15 -9.05
N ASP A 79 -8.88 1.30 -9.03
CA ASP A 79 -8.98 -0.12 -9.40
C ASP A 79 -7.98 -0.98 -8.59
N PRO A 80 -8.21 -1.15 -7.28
CA PRO A 80 -7.32 -1.94 -6.43
C PRO A 80 -7.31 -3.43 -6.77
N GLU A 81 -8.40 -3.98 -7.33
CA GLU A 81 -8.50 -5.38 -7.76
C GLU A 81 -7.61 -5.65 -8.98
N GLY A 82 -7.66 -4.77 -9.99
CA GLY A 82 -6.76 -4.83 -11.14
C GLY A 82 -5.31 -4.61 -10.73
N LEU A 83 -5.05 -3.64 -9.84
CA LEU A 83 -3.69 -3.40 -9.31
C LEU A 83 -3.15 -4.61 -8.57
N ALA A 84 -3.97 -5.31 -7.78
CA ALA A 84 -3.58 -6.53 -7.07
C ALA A 84 -3.20 -7.69 -8.00
N GLY A 85 -3.61 -7.63 -9.28
CA GLY A 85 -3.20 -8.55 -10.33
C GLY A 85 -1.80 -8.31 -10.90
N LYS A 86 -1.14 -7.18 -10.58
CA LYS A 86 0.19 -6.86 -11.11
C LYS A 86 1.23 -7.90 -10.64
N PRO A 87 1.98 -8.55 -11.56
CA PRO A 87 2.97 -9.55 -11.19
C PRO A 87 4.21 -8.90 -10.57
N HIS A 88 4.89 -9.62 -9.66
CA HIS A 88 6.06 -9.09 -8.95
C HIS A 88 7.17 -8.58 -9.89
N ILE A 89 7.34 -9.21 -11.05
CA ILE A 89 8.34 -8.82 -12.04
C ILE A 89 8.13 -7.39 -12.56
N ASP A 90 6.88 -6.94 -12.65
CA ASP A 90 6.58 -5.59 -13.12
C ASP A 90 6.93 -4.54 -12.05
N TYR A 91 6.76 -4.85 -10.77
CA TYR A 91 7.27 -3.99 -9.68
C TYR A 91 8.80 -3.88 -9.76
N VAL A 92 9.51 -5.00 -9.86
CA VAL A 92 10.99 -4.99 -9.91
C VAL A 92 11.49 -4.23 -11.14
N ARG A 93 10.83 -4.42 -12.29
CA ARG A 93 11.19 -3.74 -13.53
C ARG A 93 10.94 -2.24 -13.43
N GLU A 94 9.75 -1.83 -13.02
CA GLU A 94 9.34 -0.42 -13.11
C GLU A 94 9.72 0.40 -11.87
N ALA A 95 9.64 -0.18 -10.67
CA ALA A 95 9.83 0.51 -9.40
C ALA A 95 11.18 0.21 -8.73
N GLY A 96 12.00 -0.69 -9.29
CA GLY A 96 13.26 -1.13 -8.67
C GLY A 96 13.07 -2.32 -7.72
N SER A 97 14.17 -2.95 -7.31
CA SER A 97 14.11 -4.19 -6.50
C SER A 97 13.35 -4.02 -5.19
N GLU A 98 13.57 -2.92 -4.48
CA GLU A 98 12.92 -2.66 -3.21
C GLU A 98 11.51 -2.04 -3.36
N GLY A 99 11.17 -1.50 -4.53
CA GLY A 99 9.82 -1.02 -4.86
C GLY A 99 8.72 -2.09 -4.78
N ILE A 100 9.09 -3.37 -4.62
CA ILE A 100 8.19 -4.49 -4.31
C ILE A 100 7.36 -4.25 -3.03
N GLU A 101 7.85 -3.44 -2.09
CA GLU A 101 7.15 -3.15 -0.84
C GLU A 101 5.80 -2.46 -1.01
N LEU A 102 5.53 -1.88 -2.19
CA LEU A 102 4.23 -1.33 -2.58
C LEU A 102 3.08 -2.34 -2.47
N VAL A 103 3.33 -3.65 -2.46
CA VAL A 103 2.28 -4.65 -2.18
C VAL A 103 1.65 -4.50 -0.78
N MET A 104 2.33 -3.88 0.18
CA MET A 104 1.77 -3.61 1.51
C MET A 104 0.67 -2.56 1.49
N TRP A 105 0.68 -1.63 0.52
CA TRP A 105 -0.38 -0.64 0.35
C TRP A 105 -1.73 -1.28 0.02
N LEU A 106 -1.70 -2.44 -0.67
CA LEU A 106 -2.91 -3.23 -0.96
C LEU A 106 -3.55 -3.81 0.31
N ILE A 107 -2.79 -4.01 1.40
CA ILE A 107 -3.37 -4.46 2.68
C ILE A 107 -4.23 -3.36 3.28
N ALA A 108 -3.70 -2.13 3.37
CA ALA A 108 -4.48 -0.99 3.85
C ALA A 108 -5.67 -0.69 2.94
N ARG A 109 -5.44 -0.69 1.62
CA ARG A 109 -6.49 -0.47 0.64
C ARG A 109 -7.59 -1.53 0.69
N GLY A 110 -7.22 -2.77 1.00
CA GLY A 110 -8.12 -3.90 1.14
C GLY A 110 -9.11 -3.76 2.30
N ALA A 111 -8.80 -2.93 3.30
CA ALA A 111 -9.63 -2.74 4.48
C ALA A 111 -10.72 -1.65 4.31
N MET A 112 -10.74 -0.96 3.18
CA MET A 112 -11.70 0.12 2.88
C MET A 112 -13.11 -0.42 2.57
N ALA A 113 -14.12 0.42 2.79
CA ALA A 113 -15.53 0.03 2.75
C ALA A 113 -16.00 -0.40 1.35
N ASP A 114 -15.49 0.21 0.29
CA ASP A 114 -15.85 -0.10 -1.08
C ASP A 114 -15.53 -1.54 -1.49
N LEU A 115 -14.48 -2.13 -0.90
CA LEU A 115 -14.16 -3.55 -1.10
C LEU A 115 -14.98 -4.51 -0.24
N ALA A 116 -15.93 -3.96 0.52
CA ALA A 116 -16.96 -4.67 1.28
C ALA A 116 -18.39 -4.23 0.87
N GLY A 117 -18.55 -3.63 -0.31
CA GLY A 117 -19.87 -3.22 -0.85
C GLY A 117 -20.31 -1.81 -0.47
N GLY A 118 -19.45 -1.03 0.19
CA GLY A 118 -19.66 0.39 0.47
C GLY A 118 -19.35 1.32 -0.71
N PRO A 119 -19.47 2.63 -0.52
CA PRO A 119 -19.09 3.63 -1.51
C PRO A 119 -17.56 3.79 -1.64
N PRO A 120 -17.04 4.23 -2.82
CA PRO A 120 -15.61 4.44 -3.05
C PRO A 120 -15.00 5.45 -2.07
N PRO A 121 -13.72 5.28 -1.69
CA PRO A 121 -13.09 6.17 -0.72
C PRO A 121 -12.88 7.59 -1.27
N ARG A 122 -12.88 8.57 -0.37
CA ARG A 122 -12.48 9.95 -0.67
C ARG A 122 -10.96 10.08 -0.51
N VAL A 123 -10.29 10.65 -1.50
CA VAL A 123 -8.89 11.08 -1.37
C VAL A 123 -8.85 12.36 -0.56
N ALA A 124 -8.51 12.27 0.72
CA ALA A 124 -8.42 13.43 1.61
C ALA A 124 -7.08 14.17 1.46
N HIS A 125 -6.03 13.44 1.11
CA HIS A 125 -4.70 14.01 0.89
C HIS A 125 -3.89 13.13 -0.07
N ARG A 126 -3.10 13.76 -0.94
CA ARG A 126 -2.07 13.12 -1.76
C ARG A 126 -0.84 13.99 -1.80
N PHE A 127 0.32 13.38 -1.59
CA PHE A 127 1.62 14.01 -1.69
C PHE A 127 2.61 13.07 -2.38
N TYR A 128 3.48 13.67 -3.21
CA TYR A 128 4.55 12.98 -3.92
C TYR A 128 5.80 13.87 -3.96
N HIS A 129 6.95 13.32 -3.58
CA HIS A 129 8.21 14.07 -3.62
C HIS A 129 9.42 13.18 -3.97
N VAL A 130 10.35 13.75 -4.73
CA VAL A 130 11.63 13.14 -5.07
C VAL A 130 12.71 14.21 -4.98
N PRO A 131 13.89 13.91 -4.41
CA PRO A 131 14.24 12.67 -3.72
C PRO A 131 13.95 12.72 -2.21
N ALA A 132 13.77 11.56 -1.58
CA ALA A 132 14.04 11.39 -0.15
C ALA A 132 15.06 10.27 0.03
N SER A 133 16.33 10.65 0.22
CA SER A 133 17.46 9.73 0.08
C SER A 133 17.42 9.03 -1.30
N ASN A 134 17.30 7.70 -1.35
CA ASN A 134 17.27 6.91 -2.57
C ASN A 134 15.84 6.58 -3.06
N THR A 135 14.82 7.16 -2.43
CA THR A 135 13.42 6.75 -2.63
C THR A 135 12.51 7.92 -3.00
N ALA A 136 11.47 7.62 -3.78
CA ALA A 136 10.34 8.51 -3.98
C ALA A 136 9.36 8.42 -2.81
N VAL A 137 9.02 9.55 -2.18
CA VAL A 137 8.03 9.57 -1.10
C VAL A 137 6.65 9.71 -1.68
N GLY A 138 5.78 8.75 -1.38
CA GLY A 138 4.34 8.83 -1.58
C GLY A 138 3.62 8.88 -0.24
N HIS A 139 2.60 9.73 -0.14
CA HIS A 139 1.70 9.76 1.01
C HIS A 139 0.27 9.99 0.54
N LEU A 140 -0.64 9.11 0.98
CA LEU A 140 -2.04 9.10 0.56
C LEU A 140 -2.91 8.88 1.80
N ILE A 141 -3.90 9.75 1.99
CA ILE A 141 -4.96 9.58 3.01
C ILE A 141 -6.26 9.30 2.28
N LEU A 142 -6.81 8.11 2.53
CA LEU A 142 -8.11 7.68 2.03
C LEU A 142 -9.10 7.56 3.19
N GLU A 143 -10.29 8.12 3.02
CA GLU A 143 -11.35 8.06 4.02
C GLU A 143 -12.54 7.28 3.47
N ASN A 144 -13.13 6.43 4.30
CA ASN A 144 -14.46 5.88 4.01
C ASN A 144 -15.46 7.05 4.03
N PRO A 145 -16.37 7.16 3.05
CA PRO A 145 -17.46 8.12 3.09
C PRO A 145 -18.31 7.93 4.35
N ALA A 146 -18.89 9.03 4.84
CA ALA A 146 -19.83 9.03 5.97
C ALA A 146 -21.15 8.32 5.62
#